data_AF-A0A2M8EJG2-F1
#
_entry.id   AF-A0A2M8EJG2-F1
#
_cell.length_a   1.000
_cell.length_b   1.000
_cell.length_c   1.000
_cell.angle_alpha   90.00
_cell.angle_beta   90.00
_cell.angle_gamma   90.00
#
_symmetry.space_group_name_H-M   'P 1'
#
loop_
_entity.id
_entity.type
_entity.pdbx_description
1 polymer ?
#
loop_
_entity_poly.entity_id
_entity_poly.type
_entity_poly.pdbx_seq_one_letter_code
_entity_poly.pdbx_strand_id
1 'polypeptide(L)'
;RFGRKLDHKPVLVAVVVQKMIQSEVSGVCFTVHPVTKDQDQMLIEACWGLGEILVSGQITPDSYVITKRSFRILDVNNNLQERMIVSGGEKTQAIPVPKFKREKQKLMGAQIGELAKLCIKIEDHFKDPQDVEWALAQGKFHILQSRLITTL
;
A
#
# COMPACT_ATOMS: atom_id res chain seq x y z
N ARG A 1 -4.72 14.98 21.02
CA ARG A 1 -5.17 16.33 21.48
C ARG A 1 -4.55 16.68 22.83
N PHE A 2 -4.83 15.92 23.91
CA PHE A 2 -4.22 16.16 25.24
C PHE A 2 -2.72 15.87 25.30
N GLY A 3 -2.25 14.74 24.74
CA GLY A 3 -0.83 14.39 24.72
C GLY A 3 0.07 15.32 23.87
N ARG A 4 -0.52 16.17 23.02
CA ARG A 4 0.19 17.20 22.23
C ARG A 4 -0.14 18.63 22.66
N LYS A 5 -0.82 18.83 23.81
CA LYS A 5 -1.26 20.15 24.33
C LYS A 5 -2.02 21.01 23.30
N LEU A 6 -2.94 20.38 22.57
CA LEU A 6 -3.82 21.00 21.55
C LEU A 6 -5.26 21.15 22.04
N ASP A 7 -5.47 21.05 23.35
CA ASP A 7 -6.75 21.15 24.06
C ASP A 7 -7.35 22.56 24.00
N HIS A 8 -6.52 23.60 23.99
CA HIS A 8 -6.97 25.00 23.96
C HIS A 8 -7.07 25.63 22.57
N LYS A 9 -6.75 24.89 21.50
CA LYS A 9 -6.84 25.38 20.11
C LYS A 9 -8.00 24.72 19.38
N PRO A 10 -8.80 25.46 18.59
CA PRO A 10 -9.77 24.87 17.69
C PRO A 10 -9.03 24.04 16.64
N VAL A 11 -9.35 22.74 16.58
CA VAL A 11 -8.83 21.84 15.55
C VAL A 11 -9.78 21.92 14.36
N LEU A 12 -9.28 22.40 13.23
CA LEU A 12 -10.03 22.42 11.98
C LEU A 12 -9.81 21.10 11.23
N VAL A 13 -10.86 20.61 10.58
CA VAL A 13 -10.84 19.38 9.79
C VAL A 13 -11.12 19.74 8.34
N ALA A 14 -10.23 19.30 7.44
CA ALA A 14 -10.47 19.32 6.01
C ALA A 14 -10.89 17.91 5.57
N VAL A 15 -11.85 17.83 4.64
CA VAL A 15 -12.34 16.56 4.08
C VAL A 15 -11.85 16.44 2.65
N VAL A 16 -11.11 15.37 2.36
CA VAL A 16 -10.70 15.02 0.99
C VAL A 16 -11.81 14.17 0.37
N VAL A 17 -12.37 14.63 -0.75
CA VAL A 17 -13.33 13.87 -1.55
C VAL A 17 -12.61 13.37 -2.79
N GLN A 18 -12.37 12.06 -2.86
CA GLN A 18 -11.62 11.40 -3.92
C GLN A 18 -12.50 10.38 -4.64
N LYS A 19 -12.26 10.21 -5.95
CA LYS A 19 -12.90 9.13 -6.72
C LYS A 19 -12.48 7.77 -6.18
N MET A 20 -13.47 6.93 -5.86
CA MET A 20 -13.23 5.55 -5.43
C MET A 20 -12.64 4.71 -6.57
N ILE A 21 -11.54 4.00 -6.30
CA ILE A 21 -10.89 3.08 -7.24
C ILE A 21 -11.28 1.66 -6.85
N GLN A 22 -12.04 0.96 -7.70
CA GLN A 22 -12.36 -0.45 -7.49
C GLN A 22 -11.14 -1.31 -7.86
N SER A 23 -10.25 -1.50 -6.90
CA SER A 23 -9.00 -2.23 -7.12
C SER A 23 -9.18 -3.74 -7.19
N GLU A 24 -8.42 -4.36 -8.08
CA GLU A 24 -8.20 -5.81 -8.11
C GLU A 24 -7.19 -6.20 -7.03
N VAL A 25 -6.13 -5.39 -6.91
CA VAL A 25 -5.06 -5.49 -5.91
C VAL A 25 -4.78 -4.10 -5.38
N SER A 26 -4.51 -3.97 -4.10
CA SER A 26 -4.07 -2.71 -3.50
C SER A 26 -3.04 -2.99 -2.42
N GLY A 27 -2.43 -1.92 -1.90
CA GLY A 27 -1.61 -2.03 -0.72
C GLY A 27 -0.76 -0.81 -0.48
N VAL A 28 0.39 -1.03 0.12
CA VAL A 28 1.29 0.00 0.61
C VAL A 28 2.70 -0.24 0.08
N CYS A 29 3.44 0.82 -0.18
CA CYS A 29 4.87 0.75 -0.45
C CYS A 29 5.60 1.68 0.52
N PHE A 30 6.51 1.11 1.31
CA PHE A 30 7.49 1.87 2.06
C PHE A 30 8.75 1.99 1.21
N THR A 31 9.13 3.20 0.85
CA THR A 31 10.36 3.40 0.07
C THR A 31 11.61 3.14 0.90
N VAL A 32 11.52 2.91 2.21
CA VAL A 32 12.63 2.35 3.00
C VAL A 32 12.10 1.13 3.74
N HIS A 33 12.87 0.05 3.80
CA HIS A 33 12.43 -1.14 4.52
C HIS A 33 12.19 -0.80 6.02
N PRO A 34 10.96 -0.91 6.55
CA PRO A 34 10.61 -0.33 7.85
C PRO A 34 11.27 -1.04 9.04
N VAL A 35 11.60 -2.33 8.89
CA VAL A 35 12.29 -3.13 9.93
C VAL A 35 13.82 -2.99 9.86
N THR A 36 14.44 -3.31 8.72
CA THR A 36 15.90 -3.28 8.57
C THR A 36 16.47 -1.86 8.47
N LYS A 37 15.62 -0.88 8.11
CA LYS A 37 15.98 0.53 7.84
C LYS A 37 17.02 0.69 6.73
N ASP A 38 17.18 -0.32 5.88
CA ASP A 38 18.06 -0.27 4.72
C ASP A 38 17.47 0.69 3.68
N GLN A 39 18.16 1.81 3.46
CA GLN A 39 17.77 2.88 2.55
C GLN A 39 17.84 2.47 1.08
N ASP A 40 18.57 1.41 0.75
CA ASP A 40 18.66 0.85 -0.60
C ASP A 40 17.54 -0.17 -0.89
N GLN A 41 16.70 -0.46 0.10
CA GLN A 41 15.58 -1.40 -0.01
C GLN A 41 14.24 -0.68 0.15
N MET A 42 13.25 -1.15 -0.60
CA MET A 42 11.85 -0.82 -0.40
C MET A 42 11.04 -2.08 -0.12
N LEU A 43 9.92 -1.91 0.57
CA LEU A 43 8.96 -2.96 0.89
C LEU A 43 7.63 -2.63 0.23
N ILE A 44 7.15 -3.51 -0.64
CA ILE A 44 5.79 -3.44 -1.20
C ILE A 44 4.95 -4.51 -0.53
N GLU A 45 3.82 -4.12 0.03
CA GLU A 45 2.80 -5.02 0.56
C GLU A 45 1.56 -4.98 -0.33
N ALA A 46 0.95 -6.14 -0.57
CA ALA A 46 -0.18 -6.27 -1.49
C ALA A 46 -1.28 -7.21 -0.96
N CYS A 47 -2.53 -6.84 -1.22
CA CYS A 47 -3.70 -7.65 -0.92
C CYS A 47 -4.73 -7.63 -2.06
N TRP A 48 -5.56 -8.67 -2.15
CA TRP A 48 -6.72 -8.67 -3.06
C TRP A 48 -7.78 -7.66 -2.60
N GLY A 49 -8.40 -6.97 -3.55
CA GLY A 49 -9.47 -6.00 -3.30
C GLY A 49 -8.97 -4.63 -2.84
N LEU A 50 -9.80 -3.93 -2.06
CA LEU A 50 -9.55 -2.60 -1.51
C LEU A 50 -8.59 -2.64 -0.31
N GLY A 51 -7.76 -1.60 -0.16
CA GLY A 51 -6.65 -1.57 0.80
C GLY A 51 -7.08 -1.43 2.27
N GLU A 52 -8.36 -1.14 2.52
CA GLU A 52 -8.95 -1.02 3.85
C GLU A 52 -8.65 -2.24 4.74
N ILE A 53 -8.64 -3.45 4.15
CA ILE A 53 -8.39 -4.69 4.90
C ILE A 53 -6.94 -4.81 5.39
N LEU A 54 -5.99 -4.25 4.64
CA LEU A 54 -4.58 -4.21 5.01
C LEU A 54 -4.35 -3.17 6.10
N VAL A 55 -4.87 -1.95 5.91
CA VAL A 55 -4.69 -0.84 6.86
C VAL A 55 -5.34 -1.13 8.22
N SER A 56 -6.41 -1.92 8.24
CA SER A 56 -7.07 -2.37 9.48
C SER A 56 -6.38 -3.56 10.16
N GLY A 57 -5.32 -4.13 9.56
CA GLY A 57 -4.56 -5.25 10.13
C GLY A 57 -5.32 -6.58 10.16
N GLN A 58 -6.34 -6.73 9.31
CA GLN A 58 -7.20 -7.92 9.30
C GLN A 58 -6.62 -9.11 8.54
N ILE A 59 -5.53 -8.90 7.80
CA ILE A 59 -4.86 -9.92 6.99
C ILE A 59 -3.34 -9.77 7.08
N THR A 60 -2.63 -10.85 6.76
CA THR A 60 -1.21 -10.79 6.39
C THR A 60 -1.12 -10.56 4.87
N PRO A 61 -0.57 -9.43 4.40
CA PRO A 61 -0.43 -9.17 2.97
C PRO A 61 0.67 -10.04 2.35
N ASP A 62 0.70 -10.16 1.02
CA ASP A 62 1.96 -10.53 0.37
C ASP A 62 2.97 -9.41 0.58
N SER A 63 4.26 -9.75 0.68
CA SER A 63 5.33 -8.78 0.74
C SER A 63 6.42 -9.05 -0.28
N TYR A 64 6.95 -7.97 -0.85
CA TYR A 64 8.02 -7.99 -1.85
C TYR A 64 9.09 -7.00 -1.42
N VAL A 65 10.33 -7.47 -1.26
CA VAL A 65 11.49 -6.61 -0.97
C VAL A 65 12.22 -6.34 -2.27
N ILE A 66 12.48 -5.08 -2.59
CA ILE A 66 13.09 -4.66 -3.85
C ILE A 66 14.28 -3.76 -3.58
N THR A 67 15.38 -3.97 -4.30
CA THR A 67 16.50 -3.01 -4.30
C THR A 67 16.19 -1.81 -5.19
N LYS A 68 16.33 -0.59 -4.66
CA LYS A 68 16.08 0.66 -5.39
C LYS A 68 16.96 0.83 -6.62
N ARG A 69 18.23 0.41 -6.52
CA ARG A 69 19.24 0.66 -7.56
C ARG A 69 18.94 -0.09 -8.87
N SER A 70 18.46 -1.33 -8.77
CA SER A 70 18.28 -2.21 -9.93
C SER A 70 16.84 -2.67 -10.14
N PHE A 71 15.93 -2.32 -9.22
CA PHE A 71 14.55 -2.80 -9.18
C PHE A 71 14.43 -4.33 -9.18
N ARG A 72 15.48 -5.03 -8.74
CA ARG A 72 15.47 -6.48 -8.57
C ARG A 72 14.72 -6.84 -7.29
N ILE A 73 13.90 -7.87 -7.39
CA ILE A 73 13.21 -8.46 -6.24
C ILE A 73 14.24 -9.27 -5.46
N LEU A 74 14.43 -8.92 -4.20
CA LEU A 74 15.34 -9.58 -3.26
C LEU A 74 14.65 -10.70 -2.50
N ASP A 75 13.38 -10.50 -2.14
CA ASP A 75 12.57 -11.46 -1.40
C ASP A 75 11.09 -11.37 -1.78
N VAL A 76 10.40 -12.49 -1.68
CA VAL A 76 8.97 -12.64 -1.95
C VAL A 76 8.34 -13.51 -0.88
N ASN A 77 7.38 -12.96 -0.14
CA ASN A 77 6.57 -13.70 0.80
C ASN A 77 5.10 -13.64 0.35
N ASN A 78 4.55 -14.79 -0.02
CA ASN A 78 3.17 -14.91 -0.46
C ASN A 78 2.32 -15.50 0.67
N ASN A 79 1.20 -14.85 0.98
CA ASN A 79 0.31 -15.23 2.07
C ASN A 79 -1.07 -15.64 1.56
N LEU A 80 -1.67 -16.62 2.24
CA LEU A 80 -3.07 -16.98 2.02
C LEU A 80 -3.97 -15.80 2.37
N GLN A 81 -4.85 -15.40 1.45
CA GLN A 81 -5.89 -14.41 1.72
C GLN A 81 -7.27 -14.98 1.42
N GLU A 82 -8.10 -15.14 2.45
CA GLU A 82 -9.42 -15.76 2.32
C GLU A 82 -10.56 -14.79 2.06
N ARG A 83 -10.39 -13.51 2.42
CA ARG A 83 -11.39 -12.44 2.30
C ARG A 83 -10.78 -11.21 1.67
N MET A 84 -11.60 -10.46 0.94
CA MET A 84 -11.25 -9.18 0.33
C MET A 84 -12.38 -8.19 0.50
N ILE A 85 -12.05 -6.90 0.53
CA ILE A 85 -13.03 -5.82 0.54
C ILE A 85 -13.26 -5.34 -0.88
N VAL A 86 -14.52 -5.11 -1.25
CA VAL A 86 -14.93 -4.57 -2.55
C VAL A 86 -15.90 -3.41 -2.36
N SER A 87 -16.02 -2.52 -3.36
CA SER A 87 -17.11 -1.55 -3.39
C SER A 87 -18.43 -2.26 -3.66
N GLY A 88 -19.42 -1.99 -2.81
CA GLY A 88 -20.82 -2.35 -3.00
C GLY A 88 -21.68 -1.14 -3.38
N GLY A 89 -21.10 -0.13 -4.06
CA GLY A 89 -21.76 1.14 -4.34
C GLY A 89 -21.63 2.11 -3.17
N GLU A 90 -22.66 2.24 -2.34
CA GLU A 90 -22.68 3.18 -1.22
C GLU A 90 -21.79 2.76 -0.04
N LYS A 91 -21.49 1.47 0.08
CA LYS A 91 -20.69 0.89 1.18
C LYS A 91 -19.71 -0.15 0.65
N THR A 92 -18.65 -0.39 1.40
CA THR A 92 -17.75 -1.51 1.15
C THR A 92 -18.35 -2.82 1.68
N GLN A 93 -17.93 -3.95 1.10
CA GLN A 93 -18.40 -5.28 1.49
C GLN A 93 -17.22 -6.25 1.57
N ALA A 94 -17.24 -7.11 2.60
CA ALA A 94 -16.26 -8.17 2.78
C ALA A 94 -16.75 -9.46 2.13
N ILE A 95 -16.11 -9.84 1.03
CA ILE A 95 -16.44 -11.06 0.27
C ILE A 95 -15.32 -12.10 0.36
N PRO A 96 -15.61 -13.40 0.19
CA PRO A 96 -14.57 -14.41 0.07
C PRO A 96 -13.72 -14.19 -1.19
N VAL A 97 -12.40 -14.33 -1.07
CA VAL A 97 -11.51 -14.46 -2.23
C VAL A 97 -11.80 -15.81 -2.90
N PRO A 98 -11.96 -15.88 -4.23
CA PRO A 98 -12.13 -17.13 -4.93
C PRO A 98 -10.99 -18.11 -4.60
N LYS A 99 -11.32 -19.38 -4.33
CA LYS A 99 -10.34 -20.39 -3.86
C LYS A 99 -9.06 -20.44 -4.71
N PHE A 100 -9.20 -20.37 -6.02
CA PHE A 100 -8.08 -20.41 -6.97
C PHE A 100 -7.14 -19.19 -6.90
N LYS A 101 -7.55 -18.07 -6.26
CA LYS A 101 -6.74 -16.86 -6.06
C LYS A 101 -6.09 -16.76 -4.68
N ARG A 102 -6.58 -17.47 -3.66
CA ARG A 102 -6.23 -17.22 -2.26
C ARG A 102 -4.73 -17.33 -1.97
N GLU A 103 -4.08 -18.32 -2.57
CA GLU A 103 -2.64 -18.59 -2.44
C GLU A 103 -1.83 -18.02 -3.60
N LYS A 104 -2.47 -17.38 -4.57
CA LYS A 104 -1.76 -16.76 -5.69
C LYS A 104 -1.07 -15.48 -5.22
N GLN A 105 0.12 -15.27 -5.77
CA GLN A 105 0.83 -14.02 -5.66
C GLN A 105 -0.02 -12.89 -6.25
N LYS A 106 -0.12 -11.76 -5.52
CA LYS A 106 -1.05 -10.67 -5.88
C LYS A 106 -0.51 -9.82 -7.02
N LEU A 107 0.80 -9.58 -7.08
CA LEU A 107 1.44 -8.83 -8.16
C LEU A 107 2.41 -9.70 -8.97
N MET A 108 2.39 -9.55 -10.28
CA MET A 108 3.41 -10.14 -11.17
C MET A 108 4.73 -9.36 -11.08
N GLY A 109 5.85 -9.99 -11.40
CA GLY A 109 7.18 -9.35 -11.36
C GLY A 109 7.27 -8.05 -12.18
N ALA A 110 6.63 -7.99 -13.34
CA ALA A 110 6.56 -6.77 -14.15
C ALA A 110 5.81 -5.63 -13.44
N GLN A 111 4.70 -5.95 -12.76
CA GLN A 111 3.92 -4.99 -11.99
C GLN A 111 4.67 -4.51 -10.74
N ILE A 112 5.40 -5.41 -10.05
CA ILE A 112 6.26 -5.05 -8.93
C ILE A 112 7.32 -4.03 -9.39
N GLY A 113 8.00 -4.29 -10.50
CA GLY A 113 9.00 -3.39 -11.05
C GLY A 113 8.43 -2.05 -11.52
N GLU A 114 7.23 -2.04 -12.11
CA GLU A 114 6.52 -0.82 -12.50
C GLU A 114 6.17 0.04 -11.27
N LEU A 115 5.58 -0.57 -10.25
CA LEU A 115 5.20 0.11 -9.02
C LEU A 115 6.43 0.63 -8.25
N ALA A 116 7.50 -0.16 -8.17
CA ALA A 116 8.75 0.26 -7.53
C ALA A 116 9.31 1.54 -8.17
N LYS A 117 9.32 1.60 -9.52
CA LYS A 117 9.75 2.80 -10.26
C LYS A 117 8.84 3.99 -9.99
N LEU A 118 7.53 3.76 -9.87
CA LEU A 118 6.57 4.82 -9.53
C LEU A 118 6.84 5.37 -8.12
N CYS A 119 7.10 4.51 -7.14
CA CYS A 119 7.39 4.91 -5.77
C CYS A 119 8.72 5.67 -5.65
N ILE A 120 9.76 5.28 -6.40
CA ILE A 120 11.01 6.06 -6.48
C ILE A 120 10.75 7.47 -7.03
N LYS A 121 9.93 7.63 -8.06
CA LYS A 121 9.60 8.97 -8.57
C LYS A 121 8.93 9.85 -7.52
N ILE A 122 8.12 9.25 -6.64
CA ILE A 122 7.45 9.96 -5.54
C ILE A 122 8.46 10.33 -4.47
N GLU A 123 9.33 9.41 -4.05
CA GLU A 123 10.43 9.68 -3.12
C GLU A 123 11.37 10.76 -3.65
N ASP A 124 11.77 10.67 -4.92
CA ASP A 124 12.60 11.68 -5.60
C ASP A 124 11.92 13.05 -5.66
N HIS A 125 10.59 13.10 -5.74
CA HIS A 125 9.84 14.35 -5.71
C HIS A 125 9.86 14.99 -4.32
N PHE A 126 9.60 14.19 -3.27
CA PHE A 126 9.55 14.68 -1.89
C PHE A 126 10.90 14.79 -1.20
N LYS A 127 11.96 14.18 -1.76
CA LYS A 127 13.34 14.14 -1.24
C LYS A 127 13.53 13.40 0.09
N ASP A 128 12.51 12.69 0.52
CA ASP A 128 12.49 11.93 1.77
C ASP A 128 11.75 10.60 1.58
N PRO A 129 12.07 9.57 2.37
CA PRO A 129 11.35 8.30 2.35
C PRO A 129 9.84 8.45 2.52
N GLN A 130 9.09 7.73 1.69
CA GLN A 130 7.64 7.80 1.60
C GLN A 130 6.98 6.47 1.96
N ASP A 131 5.86 6.57 2.64
CA ASP A 131 4.82 5.55 2.76
C ASP A 131 3.70 5.90 1.77
N VAL A 132 3.55 5.05 0.76
CA VAL A 132 2.70 5.28 -0.41
C VAL A 132 1.58 4.25 -0.46
N GLU A 133 0.33 4.71 -0.37
CA GLU A 133 -0.84 3.86 -0.61
C GLU A 133 -1.18 3.83 -2.10
N TRP A 134 -1.44 2.63 -2.63
CA TRP A 134 -1.67 2.43 -4.04
C TRP A 134 -2.78 1.41 -4.34
N ALA A 135 -3.34 1.51 -5.54
CA ALA A 135 -4.34 0.60 -6.08
C ALA A 135 -3.99 0.21 -7.51
N LEU A 136 -4.17 -1.06 -7.84
CA LEU A 136 -4.13 -1.60 -9.20
C LEU A 136 -5.57 -1.90 -9.64
N ALA A 137 -6.02 -1.21 -10.68
CA ALA A 137 -7.33 -1.44 -11.28
C ALA A 137 -7.19 -1.43 -12.81
N GLN A 138 -7.75 -2.43 -13.49
CA GLN A 138 -7.72 -2.52 -14.95
C GLN A 138 -6.28 -2.45 -15.51
N GLY A 139 -5.34 -3.09 -14.80
CA GLY A 139 -3.92 -3.10 -15.15
C GLY A 139 -3.17 -1.77 -14.96
N LYS A 140 -3.79 -0.76 -14.34
CA LYS A 140 -3.17 0.55 -14.09
C LYS A 140 -3.00 0.85 -12.61
N PHE A 141 -1.84 1.37 -12.24
CA PHE A 141 -1.58 1.87 -10.90
C PHE A 141 -2.18 3.26 -10.67
N HIS A 142 -2.77 3.43 -9.50
CA HIS A 142 -3.29 4.67 -8.94
C HIS A 142 -2.63 4.90 -7.59
N ILE A 143 -2.09 6.09 -7.37
CA ILE A 143 -1.59 6.53 -6.06
C ILE A 143 -2.75 7.16 -5.30
N LEU A 144 -3.00 6.68 -4.09
CA LEU A 144 -4.11 7.13 -3.25
C LEU A 144 -3.63 8.15 -2.22
N GLN A 145 -2.47 7.90 -1.63
CA GLN A 145 -1.87 8.74 -0.61
C GLN A 145 -0.34 8.59 -0.63
N SER A 146 0.39 9.64 -0.25
CA SER A 146 1.82 9.58 0.07
C SER A 146 2.06 10.38 1.33
N ARG A 147 2.87 9.85 2.25
CA ARG A 147 3.27 10.54 3.47
C ARG A 147 4.73 10.22 3.82
N LEU A 148 5.37 11.13 4.55
CA LEU A 148 6.71 10.91 5.08
C LEU A 148 6.74 9.73 6.05
N ILE A 149 7.79 8.90 5.98
CA ILE A 149 8.09 7.92 7.02
C ILE A 149 8.81 8.64 8.18
N THR A 150 8.13 8.80 9.31
CA THR A 150 8.69 9.52 10.49
C THR A 150 9.33 8.61 11.53
N THR A 151 9.37 7.29 11.29
CA THR A 151 9.80 6.27 12.27
C THR A 151 11.13 5.61 11.92
N LEU A 152 11.84 6.13 10.91
CA LEU A 152 13.19 5.69 10.55
C LEU A 152 14.20 6.03 11.65
#